data_AF-E9FBF0-F1
#
_entry.id   AF-E9FBF0-F1
#
_cell.length_a   1.000
_cell.length_b   1.000
_cell.length_c   1.000
_cell.angle_alpha   90.00
_cell.angle_beta   90.00
_cell.angle_gamma   90.00
#
_symmetry.space_group_name_H-M   'P 1'
#
loop_
_entity.id
_entity.type
_entity.pdbx_description
1 polymer ?
#
loop_
_entity_poly.entity_id
_entity_poly.type
_entity_poly.pdbx_seq_one_letter_code
_entity_poly.pdbx_strand_id
1 'polypeptide(L)'
;MLAVYLGFIGTASAAINCRGSSACASDPGASVETIQAQVHTLVAQGGGDGIFEAQRPIACSQGKDGSFCAFFQNTSGTGRQAEALVQKLLDRGCKRCGSVATHPGNDVSAGALTVNFVKEPCCKGDCFCSGRGARIRKVE
;
A
#
# COMPACT_ATOMS: atom_id res chain seq x y z
N MET A 1 -24.99 -9.62 -44.53
CA MET A 1 -25.29 -8.86 -43.30
C MET A 1 -23.97 -8.54 -42.61
N LEU A 2 -23.60 -7.26 -42.52
CA LEU A 2 -22.36 -6.82 -41.86
C LEU A 2 -22.66 -6.58 -40.37
N ALA A 3 -22.06 -7.36 -39.48
CA ALA A 3 -22.14 -7.11 -38.04
C ALA A 3 -20.97 -6.23 -37.62
N VAL A 4 -21.23 -4.94 -37.39
CA VAL A 4 -20.26 -4.02 -36.79
C VAL A 4 -20.29 -4.27 -35.28
N TYR A 5 -19.31 -5.02 -34.77
CA TYR A 5 -19.09 -5.14 -33.34
C TYR A 5 -18.39 -3.87 -32.84
N LEU A 6 -19.17 -2.96 -32.27
CA LEU A 6 -18.66 -1.88 -31.43
C LEU A 6 -18.17 -2.50 -30.12
N GLY A 7 -16.90 -2.89 -30.08
CA GLY A 7 -16.23 -3.25 -28.85
C GLY A 7 -16.15 -2.02 -27.94
N PHE A 8 -16.79 -2.09 -26.77
CA PHE A 8 -16.60 -1.11 -25.71
C PHE A 8 -15.12 -1.11 -25.30
N ILE A 9 -14.41 -0.01 -25.58
CA ILE A 9 -13.09 0.23 -25.00
C ILE A 9 -13.34 0.69 -23.56
N GLY A 10 -13.49 -0.27 -22.64
CA GLY A 10 -13.43 0.02 -21.22
C GLY A 10 -12.05 0.56 -20.90
N THR A 11 -11.93 1.82 -20.51
CA THR A 11 -10.70 2.34 -19.92
C THR A 11 -10.54 1.66 -18.57
N ALA A 12 -9.87 0.52 -18.54
CA ALA A 12 -9.43 -0.09 -17.30
C ALA A 12 -8.52 0.94 -16.61
N SER A 13 -9.06 1.66 -15.61
CA SER A 13 -8.23 2.08 -14.49
C SER A 13 -7.53 0.80 -14.04
N ALA A 14 -6.21 0.71 -14.25
CA ALA A 14 -5.51 -0.49 -13.90
C ALA A 14 -5.74 -0.76 -12.40
N ALA A 15 -6.15 -1.98 -12.03
CA ALA A 15 -6.24 -2.42 -10.64
C ALA A 15 -4.99 -2.07 -9.83
N ILE A 16 -3.86 -1.86 -10.51
CA ILE A 16 -2.57 -1.53 -9.95
C ILE A 16 -1.92 -0.37 -10.70
N ASN A 17 -1.35 0.59 -9.97
CA ASN A 17 -0.63 1.71 -10.55
C ASN A 17 0.48 2.21 -9.61
N CYS A 18 1.46 2.93 -10.15
CA CYS A 18 2.59 3.49 -9.39
C CYS A 18 2.44 5.00 -9.16
N ARG A 19 1.22 5.51 -9.05
CA ARG A 19 0.96 6.94 -8.79
C ARG A 19 0.98 7.21 -7.29
N GLY A 20 1.32 8.43 -6.93
CA GLY A 20 1.35 8.92 -5.56
C GLY A 20 1.46 10.44 -5.53
N SER A 21 1.65 11.00 -4.33
CA SER A 21 1.92 12.43 -4.17
C SER A 21 3.21 12.86 -4.86
N SER A 22 3.38 14.16 -5.09
CA SER A 22 4.63 14.73 -5.61
C SER A 22 5.84 14.42 -4.71
N ALA A 23 5.63 14.24 -3.40
CA ALA A 23 6.67 13.82 -2.47
C ALA A 23 7.29 12.47 -2.85
N CYS A 24 6.51 11.54 -3.43
CA CYS A 24 7.02 10.27 -3.92
C CYS A 24 8.05 10.44 -5.04
N ALA A 25 7.97 11.50 -5.85
CA ALA A 25 8.92 11.77 -6.92
C ALA A 25 10.19 12.51 -6.45
N SER A 26 10.12 13.18 -5.30
CA SER A 26 11.19 14.09 -4.85
C SER A 26 11.97 13.57 -3.65
N ASP A 27 11.41 12.66 -2.86
CA ASP A 27 12.06 12.12 -1.66
C ASP A 27 12.71 10.76 -1.93
N PRO A 28 14.03 10.60 -1.71
CA PRO A 28 14.70 9.30 -1.85
C PRO A 28 14.26 8.28 -0.79
N GLY A 29 13.63 8.71 0.31
CA GLY A 29 13.10 7.84 1.35
C GLY A 29 11.81 7.10 0.98
N ALA A 30 11.18 7.43 -0.16
CA ALA A 30 10.03 6.71 -0.68
C ALA A 30 10.45 5.36 -1.25
N SER A 31 10.13 4.26 -0.57
CA SER A 31 10.58 2.92 -0.94
C SER A 31 9.51 1.86 -0.68
N VAL A 32 8.93 1.32 -1.75
CA VAL A 32 7.98 0.19 -1.65
C VAL A 32 8.70 -1.06 -1.14
N GLU A 33 9.99 -1.22 -1.47
CA GLU A 33 10.82 -2.36 -1.03
C GLU A 33 11.04 -2.32 0.48
N THR A 34 11.39 -1.16 1.03
CA THR A 34 11.51 -0.97 2.48
C THR A 34 10.18 -1.27 3.17
N ILE A 35 9.07 -0.74 2.64
CA ILE A 35 7.74 -1.00 3.18
C ILE A 35 7.42 -2.50 3.14
N GLN A 36 7.75 -3.22 2.06
CA GLN A 36 7.55 -4.66 1.96
C GLN A 36 8.31 -5.39 3.07
N ALA A 37 9.58 -5.06 3.30
CA ALA A 37 10.38 -5.69 4.35
C ALA A 37 9.79 -5.44 5.75
N GLN A 38 9.26 -4.24 5.99
CA GLN A 38 8.59 -3.89 7.24
C GLN A 38 7.28 -4.68 7.43
N VAL A 39 6.44 -4.80 6.38
CA VAL A 39 5.22 -5.61 6.45
C VAL A 39 5.55 -7.10 6.62
N HIS A 40 6.58 -7.61 5.93
CA HIS A 40 7.05 -8.98 6.12
C HIS A 40 7.46 -9.24 7.57
N THR A 41 8.20 -8.31 8.17
CA THR A 41 8.60 -8.39 9.58
C THR A 41 7.38 -8.39 10.51
N LEU A 42 6.39 -7.52 10.27
CA LEU A 42 5.12 -7.50 11.00
C LEU A 42 4.44 -8.89 10.96
N VAL A 43 4.33 -9.49 9.77
CA VAL A 43 3.69 -10.80 9.59
C VAL A 43 4.47 -11.89 10.32
N ALA A 44 5.79 -11.91 10.17
CA ALA A 44 6.69 -12.86 10.84
C ALA A 44 6.60 -12.79 12.37
N GLN A 45 6.32 -11.61 12.93
CA GLN A 45 6.13 -11.40 14.37
C GLN A 45 4.70 -11.71 14.86
N GLY A 46 3.86 -12.34 14.03
CA GLY A 46 2.50 -12.72 14.40
C GLY A 46 1.43 -11.64 14.16
N GLY A 47 1.79 -10.52 13.51
CA GLY A 47 0.85 -9.47 13.14
C GLY A 47 0.01 -9.76 11.90
N GLY A 48 0.19 -10.93 11.26
CA GLY A 48 -0.41 -11.25 9.97
C GLY A 48 -1.93 -11.29 9.96
N ASP A 49 -2.58 -11.69 11.06
CA ASP A 49 -4.04 -11.76 11.17
C ASP A 49 -4.63 -10.48 11.81
N GLY A 50 -3.79 -9.52 12.20
CA GLY A 50 -4.20 -8.24 12.75
C GLY A 50 -4.96 -7.40 11.70
N ILE A 51 -6.10 -6.83 12.11
CA ILE A 51 -6.91 -5.98 11.24
C ILE A 51 -6.41 -4.53 11.29
N PHE A 52 -6.18 -3.98 10.10
CA PHE A 52 -5.83 -2.59 9.86
C PHE A 52 -7.00 -1.88 9.22
N GLU A 53 -7.50 -0.86 9.92
CA GLU A 53 -8.61 -0.04 9.43
C GLU A 53 -8.17 0.87 8.28
N ALA A 54 -9.16 1.31 7.50
CA ALA A 54 -8.95 2.31 6.47
C ALA A 54 -8.19 3.54 7.02
N GLN A 55 -7.28 4.06 6.20
CA GLN A 55 -6.41 5.22 6.47
C GLN A 55 -5.43 5.04 7.63
N ARG A 56 -5.34 3.85 8.24
CA ARG A 56 -4.33 3.58 9.27
C ARG A 56 -3.06 3.06 8.61
N PRO A 57 -1.90 3.69 8.87
CA PRO A 57 -0.62 3.15 8.40
C PRO A 57 -0.41 1.73 8.93
N ILE A 58 0.20 0.89 8.09
CA ILE A 58 0.53 -0.52 8.36
C ILE A 58 2.05 -0.64 8.52
N ALA A 59 2.79 -0.09 7.56
CA ALA A 59 4.23 0.00 7.57
C ALA A 59 4.67 1.24 6.81
N CYS A 60 5.82 1.78 7.18
CA CYS A 60 6.33 3.04 6.67
C CYS A 60 7.82 2.94 6.35
N SER A 61 8.25 3.60 5.27
CA SER A 61 9.64 3.99 5.05
C SER A 61 9.85 5.46 5.41
N GLN A 62 11.00 5.77 6.01
CA GLN A 62 11.31 7.12 6.46
C GLN A 62 11.57 8.08 5.29
N GLY A 63 10.85 9.20 5.26
CA GLY A 63 11.12 10.35 4.38
C GLY A 63 11.77 11.51 5.14
N LYS A 64 11.99 12.64 4.45
CA LYS A 64 12.58 13.86 5.05
C LYS A 64 11.59 14.59 5.96
N ASP A 65 10.39 14.84 5.44
CA ASP A 65 9.35 15.69 6.08
C ASP A 65 8.16 14.87 6.62
N GLY A 66 8.29 13.55 6.62
CA GLY A 66 7.25 12.58 7.00
C GLY A 66 7.71 11.16 6.64
N SER A 67 6.76 10.25 6.44
CA SER A 67 7.05 8.89 6.00
C SER A 67 6.17 8.46 4.83
N PHE A 68 6.63 7.49 4.06
CA PHE A 68 5.84 6.86 3.00
C PHE A 68 5.28 5.57 3.54
N CYS A 69 3.96 5.46 3.63
CA CYS A 69 3.33 4.35 4.34
C CYS A 69 2.38 3.57 3.45
N ALA A 70 2.32 2.26 3.66
CA ALA A 70 1.23 1.41 3.22
C ALA A 70 0.02 1.56 4.15
N PHE A 71 -1.17 1.75 3.58
CA PHE A 71 -2.44 1.77 4.30
C PHE A 71 -3.59 1.35 3.39
N PHE A 72 -4.67 0.82 3.98
CA PHE A 72 -5.90 0.56 3.22
C PHE A 72 -6.70 1.84 2.99
N GLN A 73 -7.32 2.00 1.83
CA GLN A 73 -8.22 3.09 1.48
C GLN A 73 -9.62 2.54 1.19
N ASN A 74 -10.64 3.16 1.77
CA ASN A 74 -12.06 2.77 1.63
C ASN A 74 -12.37 1.32 2.00
N THR A 75 -11.45 0.64 2.70
CA THR A 75 -11.56 -0.76 3.09
C THR A 75 -10.63 -1.04 4.27
N SER A 76 -10.83 -2.18 4.93
CA SER A 76 -9.94 -2.69 5.98
C SER A 76 -9.34 -4.01 5.49
N GLY A 77 -8.22 -4.42 6.06
CA GLY A 77 -7.58 -5.68 5.68
C GLY A 77 -6.60 -6.20 6.72
N THR A 78 -6.09 -7.41 6.51
CA THR A 78 -5.14 -8.05 7.41
C THR A 78 -3.70 -7.68 7.06
N GLY A 79 -2.77 -7.89 8.01
CA GLY A 79 -1.33 -7.77 7.75
C GLY A 79 -0.85 -8.67 6.59
N ARG A 80 -1.34 -9.92 6.53
CA ARG A 80 -1.02 -10.86 5.43
C ARG A 80 -1.57 -10.40 4.08
N GLN A 81 -2.79 -9.84 4.07
CA GLN A 81 -3.33 -9.22 2.87
C GLN A 81 -2.48 -8.03 2.44
N ALA A 82 -2.02 -7.21 3.40
CA ALA A 82 -1.15 -6.09 3.10
C ALA A 82 0.17 -6.53 2.48
N GLU A 83 0.80 -7.57 3.02
CA GLU A 83 2.05 -8.15 2.49
C GLU A 83 1.89 -8.56 1.02
N ALA A 84 0.85 -9.34 0.70
CA ALA A 84 0.58 -9.79 -0.65
C ALA A 84 0.31 -8.64 -1.63
N LEU A 85 -0.37 -7.58 -1.18
CA LEU A 85 -0.69 -6.42 -2.00
C LEU A 85 0.53 -5.51 -2.23
N VAL A 86 1.37 -5.31 -1.22
CA VAL A 86 2.64 -4.58 -1.38
C VAL A 86 3.58 -5.36 -2.31
N GLN A 87 3.62 -6.70 -2.22
CA GLN A 87 4.38 -7.52 -3.16
C GLN A 87 3.91 -7.31 -4.60
N LYS A 88 2.60 -7.26 -4.86
CA LYS A 88 2.07 -6.95 -6.20
C LYS A 88 2.55 -5.60 -6.74
N LEU A 89 2.72 -4.58 -5.88
CA LEU A 89 3.29 -3.28 -6.28
C LEU A 89 4.75 -3.42 -6.75
N LEU A 90 5.55 -4.21 -6.03
CA LEU A 90 6.93 -4.52 -6.44
C LEU A 90 6.96 -5.29 -7.76
N ASP A 91 6.15 -6.34 -7.89
CA ASP A 91 6.07 -7.17 -9.10
C ASP A 91 5.65 -6.35 -10.32
N ARG A 92 4.84 -5.30 -10.11
CA ARG A 92 4.44 -4.34 -11.16
C ARG A 92 5.53 -3.33 -11.52
N GLY A 93 6.57 -3.19 -10.69
CA GLY A 93 7.69 -2.27 -10.86
C GLY A 93 7.55 -0.94 -10.12
N CYS A 94 6.62 -0.82 -9.17
CA CYS A 94 6.48 0.40 -8.37
C CYS A 94 7.61 0.50 -7.35
N LYS A 95 8.54 1.44 -7.54
CA LYS A 95 9.70 1.62 -6.67
C LYS A 95 9.43 2.46 -5.43
N ARG A 96 8.56 3.49 -5.56
CA ARG A 96 8.40 4.53 -4.54
C ARG A 96 7.00 4.57 -3.93
N CYS A 97 5.97 4.73 -4.76
CA CYS A 97 4.58 4.78 -4.35
C CYS A 97 3.69 4.05 -5.36
N GLY A 98 2.47 3.74 -4.95
CA GLY A 98 1.49 3.09 -5.82
C GLY A 98 0.25 2.62 -5.06
N SER A 99 -0.74 2.17 -5.81
CA SER A 99 -1.98 1.63 -5.26
C SER A 99 -2.38 0.35 -5.99
N VAL A 100 -2.97 -0.58 -5.25
CA VAL A 100 -3.53 -1.84 -5.78
C VAL A 100 -4.92 -2.09 -5.18
N ALA A 101 -5.90 -2.38 -6.02
CA ALA A 101 -7.26 -2.70 -5.61
C ALA A 101 -7.29 -3.97 -4.73
N THR A 102 -8.12 -3.97 -3.70
CA THR A 102 -8.27 -5.13 -2.79
C THR A 102 -9.24 -6.18 -3.32
N HIS A 103 -10.08 -5.83 -4.30
CA HIS A 103 -11.09 -6.71 -4.88
C HIS A 103 -10.88 -6.90 -6.39
N PRO A 104 -11.26 -8.07 -6.95
CA PRO A 104 -11.34 -8.25 -8.40
C PRO A 104 -12.38 -7.28 -8.99
N GLY A 105 -12.06 -6.65 -10.12
CA GLY A 105 -12.91 -5.64 -10.76
C GLY A 105 -12.23 -4.30 -11.04
N ASN A 106 -10.96 -4.14 -10.65
CA ASN A 106 -10.10 -2.99 -10.98
C ASN A 106 -10.54 -1.61 -10.44
N ASP A 107 -11.55 -1.55 -9.58
CA ASP A 107 -11.97 -0.28 -8.97
C ASP A 107 -11.26 -0.04 -7.63
N VAL A 108 -10.28 0.85 -7.63
CA VAL A 108 -9.57 1.28 -6.41
C VAL A 108 -10.45 2.13 -5.50
N SER A 109 -11.55 2.70 -6.02
CA SER A 109 -12.50 3.50 -5.24
C SER A 109 -13.29 2.61 -4.27
N ALA A 110 -13.59 1.38 -4.68
CA ALA A 110 -14.24 0.34 -3.88
C ALA A 110 -13.32 -0.27 -2.80
N GLY A 111 -12.02 0.00 -2.85
CA GLY A 111 -11.05 -0.46 -1.86
C GLY A 111 -9.67 -0.70 -2.46
N ALA A 112 -8.64 -0.13 -1.83
CA ALA A 112 -7.26 -0.31 -2.27
C ALA A 112 -6.29 -0.40 -1.10
N LEU A 113 -5.13 -1.00 -1.33
CA LEU A 113 -3.93 -0.74 -0.55
C LEU A 113 -3.08 0.29 -1.29
N THR A 114 -2.66 1.33 -0.57
CA THR A 114 -1.93 2.47 -1.12
C THR A 114 -0.65 2.71 -0.34
N VAL A 115 0.44 2.91 -1.08
CA VAL A 115 1.71 3.46 -0.59
C VAL A 115 1.78 4.92 -1.00
N ASN A 116 1.75 5.84 -0.03
CA ASN A 116 1.89 7.27 -0.27
C ASN A 116 2.45 8.00 0.96
N PHE A 117 2.78 9.29 0.80
CA PHE A 117 3.28 10.16 1.87
C PHE A 117 2.24 10.38 2.97
N VAL A 118 2.69 10.27 4.22
CA VAL A 118 1.94 10.49 5.45
C VAL A 118 2.78 11.40 6.36
N LYS A 119 2.22 12.56 6.70
CA LYS A 119 2.91 13.57 7.53
C LYS A 119 3.08 13.12 8.98
N GLU A 120 2.07 12.46 9.53
CA GLU A 120 2.05 11.97 10.92
C GLU A 120 1.86 10.44 10.95
N PRO A 121 2.93 9.68 10.66
CA PRO A 121 2.88 8.22 10.72
C PRO A 121 2.71 7.72 12.16
N CYS A 122 2.29 6.47 12.33
CA CYS A 122 2.15 5.87 13.66
C CYS A 122 3.48 5.70 14.41
N CYS A 123 4.61 5.81 13.70
CA CYS A 123 5.96 5.55 14.18
C CYS A 123 6.98 6.37 13.38
N LYS A 124 8.15 6.63 13.98
CA LYS A 124 9.27 7.35 13.34
C LYS A 124 10.34 6.35 12.89
N GLY A 125 10.88 6.55 11.68
CA GLY A 125 11.82 5.66 11.03
C GLY A 125 11.14 4.63 10.14
N ASP A 126 11.90 3.64 9.70
CA ASP A 126 11.36 2.43 9.09
C ASP A 126 10.73 1.57 10.18
N CYS A 127 9.43 1.34 10.06
CA CYS A 127 8.66 0.71 11.14
C CYS A 127 7.32 0.18 10.64
N PHE A 128 6.69 -0.67 11.45
CA PHE A 128 5.33 -1.11 11.24
C PHE A 128 4.42 -0.78 12.43
N CYS A 129 3.18 -0.49 12.09
CA CYS A 129 2.11 -0.22 13.02
C CYS A 129 1.47 -1.53 13.43
N SER A 130 0.89 -1.51 14.62
CA SER A 130 0.07 -2.60 15.09
C SER A 130 -1.38 -2.39 14.70
N GLY A 131 -2.02 -3.45 14.17
CA GLY A 131 -3.48 -3.52 14.06
C GLY A 131 -4.12 -3.43 15.44
N ARG A 132 -5.46 -3.32 15.52
CA ARG A 132 -6.19 -3.24 16.80
C ARG A 132 -5.66 -4.30 17.78
N GLY A 133 -4.87 -3.88 18.79
CA GLY A 133 -4.37 -4.74 19.87
C GLY A 133 -2.84 -4.97 19.99
N ALA A 134 -1.97 -4.46 19.12
CA ALA A 134 -0.51 -4.67 19.26
C ALA A 134 0.31 -3.37 19.51
N ARG A 135 1.56 -3.52 19.98
CA ARG A 135 2.51 -2.41 20.26
C ARG A 135 3.25 -1.98 18.99
N ILE A 136 3.39 -0.67 18.77
CA ILE A 136 4.30 -0.10 17.74
C ILE A 136 5.71 -0.66 17.95
N ARG A 137 6.31 -1.24 16.90
CA ARG A 137 7.70 -1.74 16.94
C ARG A 137 8.51 -1.08 15.84
N LYS A 138 9.67 -0.55 16.22
CA LYS A 138 10.68 -0.06 15.29
C LYS A 138 11.51 -1.25 14.83
N VAL A 139 11.89 -1.29 13.56
CA VAL A 139 12.87 -2.27 13.06
C VAL A 139 14.22 -1.57 13.11
N GLU A 140 15.11 -2.08 13.97
CA GLU A 140 16.49 -1.60 14.14
C GLU A 140 17.41 -2.16 13.06
#